data_AF-A0A959LN71-F1
#
_entry.id   AF-A0A959LN71-F1
#
_cell.length_a   1.000
_cell.length_b   1.000
_cell.length_c   1.000
_cell.angle_alpha   90.00
_cell.angle_beta   90.00
_cell.angle_gamma   90.00
#
_symmetry.space_group_name_H-M   'P 1'
#
loop_
_entity.id
_entity.type
_entity.pdbx_description
1 polymer ?
#
loop_
_entity_poly.entity_id
_entity_poly.type
_entity_poly.pdbx_seq_one_letter_code
_entity_poly.pdbx_strand_id
1 'polypeptide(L)'
;ELVKKQEYKQLALDGLETATDTMMNLCDVCLDISPMALQVYKVGLRSAQGDTAVAISTLLSAASSGLYTSLINIKLAKGAAWTIAKRSDLEKYFGRLHEYQYIHSGRLATMYNNI
;
A
#
# COMPACT_ATOMS: atom_id res chain seq x y z
N GLU A 1 15.84 31.31 -20.38
CA GLU A 1 14.56 30.83 -19.79
C GLU A 1 14.29 29.35 -20.01
N LEU A 2 14.51 28.79 -21.21
CA LEU A 2 14.32 27.36 -21.51
C LEU A 2 15.13 26.41 -20.62
N VAL A 3 16.40 26.74 -20.34
CA VAL A 3 17.30 25.94 -19.48
C VAL A 3 16.74 25.82 -18.06
N LYS A 4 16.39 26.95 -17.42
CA LYS A 4 15.77 26.96 -16.07
C LYS A 4 14.46 26.17 -16.03
N LYS A 5 13.64 26.24 -17.08
CA LYS A 5 12.40 25.46 -17.19
C LYS A 5 12.68 23.95 -17.24
N GLN A 6 13.73 23.53 -17.95
CA GLN A 6 14.15 22.12 -18.00
C GLN A 6 14.72 21.66 -16.65
N GLU A 7 15.53 22.48 -15.99
CA GLU A 7 16.05 22.20 -14.65
C GLU A 7 14.91 22.01 -13.63
N TYR A 8 13.94 22.93 -13.58
CA TYR A 8 12.79 22.79 -12.68
C TYR A 8 11.93 21.56 -13.00
N LYS A 9 11.81 21.20 -14.28
CA LYS A 9 11.11 19.97 -14.68
C LYS A 9 11.83 18.73 -14.15
N GLN A 10 13.16 18.69 -14.24
CA GLN A 10 13.94 17.56 -13.74
C GLN A 10 13.83 17.47 -12.21
N LEU A 11 14.01 18.57 -11.49
CA LEU A 11 13.85 18.62 -10.04
C LEU A 11 12.46 18.15 -9.59
N ALA A 12 11.41 18.53 -10.33
CA ALA A 12 10.06 18.06 -10.05
C ALA A 12 9.89 16.55 -10.29
N LEU A 13 10.54 16.00 -11.33
CA LEU A 13 10.52 14.55 -11.58
C LEU A 13 11.29 13.77 -10.50
N ASP A 14 12.44 14.27 -10.06
CA ASP A 14 13.26 13.63 -9.01
C ASP A 14 12.51 13.63 -7.66
N GLY A 15 11.87 14.75 -7.33
CA GLY A 15 11.02 14.84 -6.14
C GLY A 15 9.82 13.91 -6.21
N LEU A 16 9.20 13.78 -7.38
CA LEU A 16 8.08 12.87 -7.61
C LEU A 16 8.51 11.40 -7.52
N GLU A 17 9.72 11.08 -8.00
CA GLU A 17 10.30 9.74 -7.89
C GLU A 17 10.48 9.36 -6.42
N THR A 18 11.11 10.24 -5.64
CA THR A 18 11.35 10.06 -4.20
C THR A 18 10.05 9.91 -3.42
N ALA A 19 9.04 10.74 -3.73
CA ALA A 19 7.72 10.65 -3.13
C ALA A 19 7.04 9.30 -3.47
N THR A 20 7.21 8.82 -4.70
CA THR A 20 6.71 7.50 -5.12
C THR A 20 7.37 6.38 -4.31
N ASP A 21 8.70 6.41 -4.17
CA ASP A 21 9.42 5.38 -3.40
C ASP A 21 8.99 5.35 -1.94
N THR A 22 8.79 6.52 -1.34
CA THR A 22 8.32 6.62 0.05
C THR A 22 6.96 5.95 0.22
N MET A 23 6.03 6.20 -0.70
CA MET A 23 4.68 5.61 -0.63
C MET A 23 4.68 4.11 -0.97
N MET A 24 5.55 3.67 -1.88
CA MET A 24 5.76 2.26 -2.18
C MET A 24 6.32 1.52 -0.97
N ASN A 25 7.31 2.08 -0.29
CA ASN A 25 7.89 1.50 0.92
C ASN A 25 6.84 1.40 2.06
N LEU A 26 6.01 2.43 2.25
CA LEU A 26 4.89 2.36 3.19
C LEU A 26 3.94 1.21 2.84
N CYS A 27 3.58 1.09 1.56
CA CYS A 27 2.71 0.03 1.08
C CYS A 27 3.31 -1.35 1.39
N ASP A 28 4.57 -1.56 1.03
CA ASP A 28 5.27 -2.83 1.19
C ASP A 28 5.40 -3.23 2.66
N VAL A 29 5.83 -2.31 3.53
CA VAL A 29 5.92 -2.55 4.98
C VAL A 29 4.57 -2.94 5.56
N CYS A 30 3.49 -2.25 5.19
CA CYS A 30 2.15 -2.60 5.66
C CYS A 30 1.71 -3.99 5.17
N LEU A 31 2.04 -4.34 3.92
CA LEU A 31 1.74 -5.66 3.36
C LEU A 31 2.59 -6.77 3.98
N ASP A 32 3.85 -6.50 4.34
CA ASP A 32 4.74 -7.47 4.99
C ASP A 32 4.29 -7.81 6.42
N ILE A 33 3.73 -6.84 7.14
CA ILE A 33 3.22 -7.04 8.51
C ILE A 33 1.83 -7.70 8.51
N SER A 34 1.05 -7.51 7.44
CA SER A 34 -0.35 -7.97 7.36
C SER A 34 -0.54 -9.48 7.63
N PRO A 35 0.27 -10.41 7.08
CA PRO A 35 0.19 -11.84 7.41
C PRO A 35 0.35 -12.15 8.90
N MET A 36 1.27 -11.47 9.58
CA MET A 36 1.50 -11.66 11.01
C MET A 36 0.28 -11.21 11.81
N ALA A 37 -0.28 -10.05 11.49
CA ALA A 37 -1.50 -9.55 12.12
C ALA A 37 -2.69 -10.50 11.86
N LEU A 38 -2.84 -10.99 10.62
CA LEU A 38 -3.83 -12.01 10.26
C LEU A 38 -3.63 -13.32 11.03
N GLN A 39 -2.40 -13.75 11.29
CA GLN A 39 -2.11 -14.93 12.08
C GLN A 39 -2.47 -14.74 13.54
N VAL A 40 -2.05 -13.63 14.16
CA VAL A 40 -2.35 -13.30 15.57
C VAL A 40 -3.85 -13.24 15.81
N TYR A 41 -4.63 -12.69 14.86
CA TYR A 41 -6.08 -12.68 14.98
C TYR A 41 -6.69 -14.09 15.06
N LYS A 42 -6.09 -15.07 14.35
CA LYS A 42 -6.57 -16.45 14.29
C LYS A 42 -6.16 -17.27 15.52
N VAL A 43 -4.91 -17.12 15.99
CA VAL A 43 -4.32 -18.01 17.02
C VAL A 43 -4.08 -17.33 18.37
N GLY A 44 -4.26 -16.01 18.45
CA GLY A 44 -4.04 -15.23 19.66
C GLY A 44 -5.14 -15.39 20.71
N LEU A 45 -4.94 -14.72 21.85
CA LEU A 45 -5.94 -14.64 22.92
C LEU A 45 -7.24 -14.05 22.36
N ARG A 46 -8.38 -14.69 22.63
CA ARG A 46 -9.70 -14.20 22.18
C ARG A 46 -9.96 -12.75 22.61
N SER A 47 -9.49 -12.37 23.78
CA SER A 47 -9.59 -11.00 24.30
C SER A 47 -8.82 -9.96 23.47
N ALA A 48 -7.79 -10.35 22.72
CA ALA A 48 -6.98 -9.47 21.87
C ALA A 48 -7.43 -9.43 20.40
N GLN A 49 -8.52 -10.13 20.05
CA GLN A 49 -9.02 -10.18 18.67
C GLN A 49 -9.48 -8.81 18.17
N GLY A 50 -10.08 -8.00 19.04
CA GLY A 50 -10.49 -6.62 18.71
C GLY A 50 -9.30 -5.75 18.31
N ASP A 51 -8.27 -5.70 19.15
CA ASP A 51 -7.04 -4.93 18.88
C ASP A 51 -6.36 -5.39 17.58
N THR A 52 -6.30 -6.70 17.38
CA THR A 52 -5.70 -7.25 16.16
C THR A 52 -6.54 -6.94 14.92
N ALA A 53 -7.87 -6.92 15.03
CA ALA A 53 -8.76 -6.51 13.93
C ALA A 53 -8.51 -5.05 13.55
N VAL A 54 -8.39 -4.16 14.53
CA VAL A 54 -8.04 -2.75 14.32
C VAL A 54 -6.69 -2.64 13.63
N ALA A 55 -5.67 -3.36 14.12
CA ALA A 55 -4.34 -3.35 13.52
C ALA A 55 -4.36 -3.78 12.05
N ILE A 56 -5.05 -4.88 11.72
CA ILE A 56 -5.18 -5.35 10.32
C ILE A 56 -5.87 -4.28 9.47
N SER A 57 -7.00 -3.72 9.93
CA SER A 57 -7.72 -2.69 9.20
C SER A 57 -6.84 -1.47 8.91
N THR A 58 -6.09 -1.00 9.91
CA THR A 58 -5.16 0.13 9.76
C THR A 58 -4.05 -0.18 8.77
N LEU A 59 -3.43 -1.37 8.84
CA LEU A 59 -2.39 -1.79 7.90
C LEU A 59 -2.92 -1.84 6.45
N LEU A 60 -4.08 -2.45 6.23
CA LEU A 60 -4.67 -2.56 4.89
C LEU A 60 -5.10 -1.21 4.33
N SER A 61 -5.63 -0.31 5.18
CA SER A 61 -5.93 1.07 4.78
C SER A 61 -4.66 1.84 4.40
N ALA A 62 -3.61 1.77 5.20
CA ALA A 62 -2.33 2.42 4.91
C ALA A 62 -1.68 1.87 3.63
N ALA A 63 -1.70 0.55 3.43
CA ALA A 63 -1.23 -0.08 2.20
C ALA A 63 -2.01 0.40 0.97
N SER A 64 -3.34 0.47 1.07
CA SER A 64 -4.21 0.99 0.00
C SER A 64 -3.89 2.46 -0.34
N SER A 65 -3.71 3.31 0.68
CA SER A 65 -3.31 4.70 0.49
C SER A 65 -1.93 4.83 -0.17
N GLY A 66 -0.95 4.01 0.26
CA GLY A 66 0.38 3.97 -0.34
C GLY A 66 0.35 3.59 -1.82
N LEU A 67 -0.40 2.54 -2.15
CA LEU A 67 -0.59 2.09 -3.51
C LEU A 67 -1.26 3.17 -4.37
N TYR A 68 -2.36 3.76 -3.89
CA TYR A 68 -3.12 4.76 -4.63
C TYR A 68 -2.29 6.02 -4.93
N THR A 69 -1.58 6.55 -3.92
CA THR A 69 -0.72 7.73 -4.10
C THR A 69 0.46 7.43 -5.03
N SER A 70 1.05 6.23 -4.96
CA SER A 70 2.12 5.81 -5.87
C SER A 70 1.63 5.78 -7.32
N LEU A 71 0.42 5.27 -7.57
CA LEU A 71 -0.19 5.27 -8.91
C LEU A 71 -0.47 6.69 -9.42
N ILE A 72 -0.91 7.60 -8.57
CA ILE A 72 -1.05 9.03 -8.92
C ILE A 72 0.29 9.61 -9.34
N ASN A 73 1.34 9.39 -8.54
CA ASN A 73 2.66 9.94 -8.83
C ASN A 73 3.23 9.39 -10.15
N ILE A 74 3.09 8.08 -10.39
CA ILE A 74 3.45 7.46 -11.67
C ILE A 74 2.69 8.08 -12.85
N LYS A 75 1.39 8.35 -12.69
CA LYS A 75 0.57 9.00 -13.72
C LYS A 75 1.06 10.43 -14.02
N LEU A 76 1.50 11.16 -13.00
CA LEU A 76 2.03 12.52 -13.13
C LEU A 76 3.42 12.56 -13.78
N ALA A 77 4.25 11.52 -13.58
CA ALA A 77 5.61 11.43 -14.11
C ALA A 77 5.71 11.23 -15.64
N LYS A 78 4.58 11.02 -16.34
CA LYS A 78 4.41 11.00 -17.82
C LYS A 78 5.66 10.61 -18.63
N GLY A 79 6.06 9.33 -18.54
CA GLY A 79 7.11 8.75 -19.38
C GLY A 79 8.53 8.77 -18.79
N ALA A 80 8.69 9.12 -17.51
CA ALA A 80 9.96 8.89 -16.82
C ALA A 80 10.30 7.38 -16.79
N ALA A 81 11.57 7.04 -17.06
CA ALA A 81 12.01 5.64 -17.25
C ALA A 81 11.72 4.75 -16.03
N TRP A 82 11.85 5.30 -14.82
CA TRP A 82 11.60 4.60 -13.56
C TRP A 82 10.14 4.13 -13.40
N THR A 83 9.19 4.74 -14.12
CA THR A 83 7.76 4.41 -13.98
C THR A 83 7.41 2.98 -14.40
N ILE A 84 8.18 2.39 -15.33
CA ILE A 84 7.91 1.04 -15.86
C ILE A 84 8.20 0.00 -14.77
N ALA A 85 9.38 0.08 -14.15
CA ALA A 85 9.77 -0.82 -13.07
C ALA A 85 8.80 -0.71 -11.89
N LYS A 86 8.52 0.52 -11.44
CA LYS A 86 7.63 0.77 -10.29
C LYS A 86 6.20 0.27 -10.54
N ARG A 87 5.67 0.35 -11.76
CA ARG A 87 4.35 -0.23 -12.10
C ARG A 87 4.30 -1.74 -11.86
N SER A 88 5.35 -2.46 -12.28
CA SER A 88 5.42 -3.92 -12.07
C SER A 88 5.40 -4.27 -10.58
N ASP A 89 6.07 -3.49 -9.73
CA ASP A 89 6.05 -3.71 -8.28
C ASP A 89 4.70 -3.36 -7.67
N LEU A 90 4.06 -2.27 -8.10
CA LEU A 90 2.71 -1.91 -7.66
C LEU A 90 1.65 -2.96 -8.05
N GLU A 91 1.81 -3.65 -9.18
CA GLU A 91 0.94 -4.77 -9.55
C GLU A 91 1.03 -5.92 -8.54
N LYS A 92 2.25 -6.25 -8.08
CA LYS A 92 2.46 -7.25 -7.02
C LYS A 92 1.81 -6.79 -5.70
N TYR A 93 1.99 -5.52 -5.34
CA TYR A 93 1.38 -4.95 -4.13
C TYR A 93 -0.14 -4.97 -4.21
N PHE A 94 -0.73 -4.65 -5.37
CA PHE A 94 -2.17 -4.73 -5.58
C PHE A 94 -2.70 -6.16 -5.39
N GLY A 95 -2.01 -7.16 -5.93
CA GLY A 95 -2.35 -8.57 -5.73
C GLY A 95 -2.37 -8.98 -4.25
N ARG A 96 -1.28 -8.68 -3.52
CA ARG A 96 -1.16 -8.97 -2.08
C ARG A 96 -2.22 -8.23 -1.26
N LEU A 97 -2.44 -6.95 -1.55
CA LEU A 97 -3.45 -6.13 -0.87
C LEU A 97 -4.85 -6.75 -1.04
N HIS A 98 -5.20 -7.13 -2.27
CA HIS A 98 -6.51 -7.70 -2.56
C HIS A 98 -6.71 -9.05 -1.84
N GLU A 99 -5.68 -9.91 -1.84
CA GLU A 99 -5.70 -11.16 -1.10
C GLU A 99 -5.96 -10.93 0.40
N TYR A 100 -5.21 -10.03 1.04
CA TYR A 100 -5.36 -9.78 2.47
C TYR A 100 -6.70 -9.10 2.82
N GLN A 101 -7.19 -8.20 1.97
CA GLN A 101 -8.53 -7.61 2.11
C GLN A 101 -9.63 -8.66 2.00
N TYR A 102 -9.50 -9.60 1.07
CA TYR A 102 -10.44 -10.71 0.93
C TYR A 102 -10.48 -11.57 2.20
N ILE A 103 -9.31 -11.95 2.71
CA ILE A 103 -9.20 -12.75 3.95
C ILE A 103 -9.80 -11.99 5.15
N HIS A 104 -9.46 -10.71 5.31
CA HIS A 104 -9.98 -9.88 6.39
C HIS A 104 -11.50 -9.72 6.32
N SER A 105 -12.05 -9.47 5.13
CA SER A 105 -13.50 -9.33 4.92
C SER A 105 -14.25 -10.63 5.19
N GLY A 106 -13.71 -11.78 4.78
CA GLY A 106 -14.32 -13.08 5.06
C GLY A 106 -14.39 -13.38 6.58
N ARG A 107 -13.42 -12.90 7.36
CA ARG A 107 -13.46 -13.01 8.83
C ARG A 107 -14.53 -12.12 9.43
N LEU A 108 -14.64 -10.88 8.97
CA LEU A 108 -15.67 -9.96 9.42
C LEU A 108 -17.08 -10.52 9.14
N ALA A 109 -17.30 -11.08 7.94
CA ALA A 109 -18.56 -11.73 7.58
C ALA A 109 -18.85 -12.94 8.48
N THR A 110 -17.83 -13.74 8.80
CA THR A 110 -17.97 -14.87 9.75
C THR A 110 -18.38 -14.38 11.14
N MET A 111 -17.78 -13.29 11.63
CA MET A 111 -18.20 -12.69 12.91
C MET A 111 -19.65 -12.23 12.87
N TYR A 112 -20.02 -11.50 11.82
CA TYR A 112 -21.38 -10.97 11.65
C TYR A 112 -22.44 -12.08 11.67
N ASN A 113 -22.18 -13.20 10.99
CA ASN A 113 -23.11 -14.34 10.93
C ASN A 113 -23.22 -15.13 12.25
N ASN A 114 -22.32 -14.90 13.20
CA ASN A 114 -22.29 -15.58 14.51
C ASN A 114 -22.84 -14.71 15.65
N ILE A 115 -23.38 -13.53 15.34
CA ILE A 115 -24.12 -12.64 16.26
C ILE A 115 -25.61 -12.92 16.08
#